data_AF-A0AAT9PFJ6-F1
#
_entry.id   AF-A0AAT9PFJ6-F1
#
_cell.length_a   1.000
_cell.length_b   1.000
_cell.length_c   1.000
_cell.angle_alpha   90.00
_cell.angle_beta   90.00
_cell.angle_gamma   90.00
#
_symmetry.space_group_name_H-M   'P 1'
#
loop_
_entity.id
_entity.type
_entity.pdbx_description
1 polymer ?
#
loop_
_entity_poly.entity_id
_entity_poly.type
_entity_poly.pdbx_seq_one_letter_code
_entity_poly.pdbx_strand_id
1 'polypeptide(L)'
;MTTVDYILIIIAVVIMVVGLYMIIRGISARKNKAHAQSIMRDKNGIPIIPRHERKLVEEPEALEAGETVIVPDREHLQPVITDNAPAAEPQPNHLDKPAETEFVPTARTTQSADMMPHTPAASHQFANTTDSPLTNPHLAALDDDGEDDLFSSLASATEKLMPVIETAQESEFLDNSPMLDQHLLAEADQDQNSPLNHAQENINITLVPKNSYDTIDGKTILSIVSQYGLKYGAMNMFHRYENKDGSGILWFSMMGVTQDGIAPFDLNLLPTSRFNGLVLFLSLPHPKATQGFDTMMSVVNLISNDLNTLVLDENNDILTRERRQQLRAQVQEYQAAYQQG
;
A
#
# COMPACT_ATOMS: atom_id res chain seq x y z
N MET A 1 -71.09 1.43 -21.28
CA MET A 1 -70.52 2.77 -21.03
C MET A 1 -71.44 3.80 -21.63
N THR A 2 -71.73 4.86 -20.89
CA THR A 2 -72.45 6.05 -21.38
C THR A 2 -71.49 6.98 -22.13
N THR A 3 -72.02 7.97 -22.85
CA THR A 3 -71.22 9.05 -23.44
C THR A 3 -70.49 9.89 -22.38
N VAL A 4 -71.02 9.98 -21.16
CA VAL A 4 -70.39 10.67 -20.03
C VAL A 4 -69.11 9.94 -19.59
N ASP A 5 -69.15 8.60 -19.53
CA ASP A 5 -67.99 7.78 -19.13
C ASP A 5 -66.78 8.06 -20.04
N TYR A 6 -67.00 8.11 -21.37
CA TYR A 6 -65.96 8.41 -22.35
C TYR A 6 -65.41 9.84 -22.19
N ILE A 7 -66.26 10.83 -21.92
CA ILE A 7 -65.83 12.22 -21.67
C ILE A 7 -64.93 12.29 -20.42
N LEU A 8 -65.31 11.61 -19.33
CA LEU A 8 -64.51 11.55 -18.11
C LEU A 8 -63.15 10.88 -18.32
N ILE A 9 -63.09 9.79 -19.09
CA ILE A 9 -61.84 9.11 -19.45
C ILE A 9 -60.93 10.04 -20.27
N ILE A 10 -61.47 10.75 -21.25
CA ILE A 10 -60.69 11.72 -22.06
C ILE A 10 -60.11 12.84 -21.20
N ILE A 11 -60.90 13.40 -20.27
CA ILE A 11 -60.44 14.44 -19.34
C ILE A 11 -59.30 13.92 -18.45
N ALA A 12 -59.41 12.70 -17.91
CA ALA A 12 -58.37 12.10 -17.08
C ALA A 12 -57.04 11.91 -17.85
N VAL A 13 -57.10 11.45 -19.10
CA VAL A 13 -55.92 11.30 -19.96
C VAL A 13 -55.26 12.65 -20.26
N VAL A 14 -56.05 13.70 -20.55
CA VAL A 14 -55.50 15.05 -20.79
C VAL A 14 -54.77 15.59 -19.56
N ILE A 15 -55.34 15.43 -18.36
CA ILE A 15 -54.69 15.85 -17.11
C ILE A 15 -53.37 15.10 -16.88
N MET A 16 -53.34 13.79 -17.14
CA MET A 16 -52.13 12.96 -17.00
C MET A 16 -51.01 13.41 -17.96
N VAL A 17 -51.35 13.70 -19.22
CA VAL A 17 -50.39 14.19 -20.23
C VAL A 17 -49.84 15.58 -19.87
N VAL A 18 -50.69 16.49 -19.40
CA VAL A 18 -50.25 17.83 -18.96
C VAL A 18 -49.33 17.74 -17.73
N GLY A 19 -49.65 16.89 -16.76
CA GLY A 19 -48.79 16.64 -15.59
C GLY A 19 -47.41 16.10 -15.98
N LEU A 20 -47.37 15.09 -16.84
CA LEU A 20 -46.13 14.52 -17.37
C LEU A 20 -45.29 15.56 -18.12
N TYR A 21 -45.92 16.40 -18.95
CA TYR A 21 -45.25 17.49 -19.67
C TYR A 21 -44.64 18.54 -18.73
N MET A 22 -45.34 18.90 -17.63
CA MET A 22 -44.79 19.83 -16.63
C MET A 22 -43.56 19.25 -15.91
N ILE A 23 -43.57 17.95 -15.59
CA ILE A 23 -42.41 17.27 -14.96
C ILE A 23 -41.19 17.29 -15.89
N ILE A 24 -41.35 16.89 -17.15
CA ILE A 24 -40.27 16.89 -18.16
C ILE A 24 -39.71 18.30 -18.38
N ARG A 25 -40.58 19.31 -18.46
CA ARG A 25 -40.19 20.72 -18.60
C ARG A 25 -39.46 21.25 -17.36
N GLY A 26 -39.88 20.84 -16.16
CA GLY A 26 -39.26 21.21 -14.88
C GLY A 26 -37.86 20.62 -14.66
N ILE A 27 -37.52 19.51 -15.32
CA ILE A 27 -36.17 18.93 -15.32
C ILE A 27 -35.26 19.74 -16.27
N SER A 28 -35.71 19.99 -17.51
CA SER A 28 -34.93 20.76 -18.50
C SER A 28 -34.61 22.19 -18.04
N ALA A 29 -35.51 22.83 -17.30
CA ALA A 29 -35.32 24.18 -16.77
C ALA A 29 -34.09 24.34 -15.85
N ARG A 30 -33.58 23.25 -15.25
CA ARG A 30 -32.42 23.29 -14.35
C ARG A 30 -31.07 23.30 -15.07
N LYS A 31 -31.04 22.90 -16.36
CA LYS A 31 -29.78 22.73 -17.11
C LYS A 31 -29.12 24.05 -17.56
N ASN A 32 -29.87 25.16 -17.55
CA ASN A 32 -29.45 26.44 -18.13
C ASN A 32 -29.04 27.49 -17.09
N LYS A 33 -28.59 27.09 -15.88
CA LYS A 33 -28.16 28.04 -14.84
C LYS A 33 -26.89 27.65 -14.08
N ALA A 34 -25.99 26.91 -14.74
CA ALA A 34 -24.75 26.39 -14.18
C ALA A 34 -23.52 26.66 -15.09
N HIS A 35 -23.24 27.93 -15.39
CA HIS A 35 -21.92 28.38 -15.85
C HIS A 35 -21.67 29.83 -15.39
N ALA A 36 -21.22 29.97 -14.15
CA ALA A 36 -20.67 31.20 -13.59
C ALA A 36 -19.38 30.80 -12.85
N GLN A 37 -18.30 30.66 -13.62
CA GLN A 37 -17.03 30.07 -13.17
C GLN A 37 -16.27 31.08 -12.31
N SER A 38 -16.12 30.77 -11.01
CA SER A 38 -15.46 31.67 -10.05
C SER A 38 -13.94 31.69 -10.26
N ILE A 39 -13.45 32.71 -10.97
CA ILE A 39 -12.00 32.94 -11.12
C ILE A 39 -11.41 33.23 -9.74
N MET A 40 -10.65 32.29 -9.20
CA MET A 40 -9.89 32.53 -7.97
C MET A 40 -8.81 33.59 -8.24
N ARG A 41 -8.68 34.53 -7.31
CA ARG A 41 -7.64 35.57 -7.33
C ARG A 41 -6.70 35.34 -6.17
N ASP A 42 -5.44 35.74 -6.36
CA ASP A 42 -4.48 35.75 -5.26
C ASP A 42 -4.73 36.93 -4.29
N LYS A 43 -3.94 36.96 -3.22
CA LYS A 43 -3.94 38.04 -2.22
C LYS A 43 -3.54 39.43 -2.78
N ASN A 44 -3.06 39.49 -4.02
CA ASN A 44 -2.69 40.72 -4.72
C ASN A 44 -3.73 41.11 -5.79
N GLY A 45 -4.83 40.36 -5.93
CA GLY A 45 -5.93 40.61 -6.87
C GLY A 45 -5.74 40.04 -8.28
N ILE A 46 -4.63 39.34 -8.53
CA ILE A 46 -4.27 38.76 -9.83
C ILE A 46 -5.06 37.46 -10.05
N PRO A 47 -5.68 37.22 -11.22
CA PRO A 47 -6.41 35.99 -11.50
C PRO A 47 -5.46 34.78 -11.59
N ILE A 48 -5.75 33.73 -10.81
CA ILE A 48 -4.98 32.49 -10.80
C ILE A 48 -5.44 31.61 -11.97
N ILE A 49 -4.91 31.88 -13.16
CA ILE A 49 -5.22 31.11 -14.37
C ILE A 49 -4.60 29.70 -14.27
N PRO A 50 -5.39 28.62 -14.34
CA PRO A 50 -4.91 27.23 -14.33
C PRO A 50 -3.84 26.99 -15.40
N ARG A 51 -2.90 26.06 -15.15
CA ARG A 51 -1.78 25.77 -16.07
C ARG A 51 -2.25 25.43 -17.49
N HIS A 52 -3.44 24.84 -17.65
CA HIS A 52 -4.04 24.46 -18.94
C HIS A 52 -4.87 25.57 -19.62
N GLU A 53 -5.19 26.68 -18.92
CA GLU A 53 -5.92 27.82 -19.51
C GLU A 53 -4.99 28.96 -19.95
N ARG A 54 -3.68 28.85 -19.69
CA ARG A 54 -2.69 29.82 -20.21
C ARG A 54 -2.54 29.66 -21.71
N LYS A 55 -2.95 30.68 -22.47
CA LYS A 55 -2.50 30.83 -23.86
C LYS A 55 -0.97 30.96 -23.87
N LEU A 56 -0.30 29.99 -24.47
CA LEU A 56 1.06 30.17 -24.97
C LEU A 56 0.98 31.16 -26.15
N VAL A 57 1.87 32.15 -26.17
CA VAL A 57 1.94 33.14 -27.26
C VAL A 57 2.92 32.61 -28.29
N GLU A 58 2.41 31.99 -29.34
CA GLU A 58 3.17 31.51 -30.50
C GLU A 58 3.29 32.60 -31.58
N GLU A 59 3.91 33.74 -31.26
CA GLU A 59 4.52 34.62 -32.27
C GLU A 59 5.59 35.53 -31.63
N PRO A 60 6.75 35.77 -32.28
CA PRO A 60 7.83 36.58 -31.71
C PRO A 60 7.74 38.04 -32.17
N GLU A 61 7.25 38.93 -31.30
CA GLU A 61 7.52 40.37 -31.48
C GLU A 61 9.01 40.66 -31.21
N ALA A 62 9.62 41.46 -32.08
CA ALA A 62 11.07 41.60 -32.14
C ALA A 62 11.62 42.76 -31.29
N LEU A 63 12.68 42.46 -30.54
CA LEU A 63 13.73 43.37 -30.05
C LEU A 63 13.28 44.61 -29.23
N GLU A 64 13.66 44.61 -27.95
CA GLU A 64 14.77 45.48 -27.50
C GLU A 64 15.57 44.75 -26.41
N ALA A 65 16.87 45.08 -26.27
CA ALA A 65 17.81 44.38 -25.39
C ALA A 65 17.98 45.13 -24.06
N GLY A 66 17.40 44.62 -22.98
CA GLY A 66 17.59 45.11 -21.62
C GLY A 66 18.36 44.11 -20.75
N GLU A 67 19.67 44.33 -20.59
CA GLU A 67 20.55 43.46 -19.80
C GLU A 67 20.34 43.65 -18.29
N THR A 68 19.89 42.60 -17.58
CA THR A 68 19.91 42.53 -16.11
C THR A 68 20.38 41.16 -15.62
N VAL A 69 21.68 41.05 -15.35
CA VAL A 69 22.27 39.89 -14.67
C VAL A 69 21.89 39.91 -13.19
N ILE A 70 21.23 38.86 -12.71
CA ILE A 70 20.93 38.68 -11.28
C ILE A 70 21.89 37.65 -10.68
N VAL A 71 22.91 38.13 -9.98
CA VAL A 71 23.77 37.30 -9.13
C VAL A 71 23.03 37.03 -7.80
N PRO A 72 22.93 35.77 -7.33
CA PRO A 72 22.32 35.49 -6.03
C PRO A 72 23.29 35.83 -4.89
N ASP A 73 22.91 36.83 -4.09
CA ASP A 73 23.62 37.19 -2.86
C ASP A 73 23.53 36.07 -1.80
N ARG A 74 24.53 35.98 -0.92
CA ARG A 74 24.75 34.86 0.00
C ARG A 74 25.22 35.28 1.40
N GLU A 75 24.56 36.28 1.99
CA GLU A 75 24.65 36.51 3.44
C GLU A 75 23.59 35.72 4.23
N HIS A 76 23.91 35.45 5.51
CA HIS A 76 23.03 34.87 6.54
C HIS A 76 22.68 33.37 6.46
N LEU A 77 23.71 32.51 6.48
CA LEU A 77 23.62 31.21 7.15
C LEU A 77 24.84 31.03 8.10
N GLN A 78 24.58 30.98 9.41
CA GLN A 78 25.55 30.53 10.41
C GLN A 78 24.96 29.32 11.16
N PRO A 79 25.63 28.15 11.18
CA PRO A 79 25.20 27.02 11.97
C PRO A 79 25.61 27.20 13.44
N VAL A 80 24.66 27.07 14.37
CA VAL A 80 24.97 26.97 15.80
C VAL A 80 25.31 25.51 16.12
N ILE A 81 26.58 25.24 16.37
CA ILE A 81 27.07 23.97 16.92
C ILE A 81 27.27 24.15 18.43
N THR A 82 26.69 23.27 19.23
CA THR A 82 26.96 23.19 20.69
C THR A 82 26.98 21.73 21.15
N ASP A 83 28.16 21.12 21.13
CA ASP A 83 28.44 19.94 21.95
C ASP A 83 28.66 20.36 23.41
N ASN A 84 28.10 19.60 24.36
CA ASN A 84 28.79 19.19 25.59
C ASN A 84 27.91 18.29 26.49
N ALA A 85 28.51 17.20 26.96
CA ALA A 85 28.18 16.55 28.24
C ALA A 85 29.41 16.70 29.17
N PRO A 86 29.27 16.64 30.51
CA PRO A 86 29.87 15.47 31.18
C PRO A 86 29.25 15.00 32.53
N ALA A 87 29.35 13.68 32.75
CA ALA A 87 29.78 12.96 33.97
C ALA A 87 29.02 13.00 35.35
N ALA A 88 28.56 11.80 35.74
CA ALA A 88 28.88 11.04 36.98
C ALA A 88 28.15 11.22 38.34
N GLU A 89 27.35 10.18 38.69
CA GLU A 89 27.35 9.37 39.95
C GLU A 89 27.02 10.00 41.34
N PRO A 90 26.72 9.21 42.42
CA PRO A 90 26.69 7.74 42.60
C PRO A 90 25.38 7.12 43.19
N GLN A 91 25.41 5.83 43.53
CA GLN A 91 24.32 5.00 44.14
C GLN A 91 24.11 5.22 45.66
N PRO A 92 23.13 4.54 46.31
CA PRO A 92 23.44 3.21 46.88
C PRO A 92 22.34 2.13 46.73
N ASN A 93 22.74 0.87 46.95
CA ASN A 93 21.91 -0.35 46.87
C ASN A 93 21.14 -0.66 48.16
N HIS A 94 20.21 -1.62 48.08
CA HIS A 94 20.19 -2.72 49.04
C HIS A 94 19.89 -4.07 48.35
N LEU A 95 20.36 -5.15 48.96
CA LEU A 95 20.53 -6.49 48.39
C LEU A 95 19.99 -7.53 49.38
N ASP A 96 19.47 -8.69 48.91
CA ASP A 96 19.99 -9.98 49.40
C ASP A 96 19.67 -11.19 48.49
N LYS A 97 20.34 -12.32 48.77
CA LYS A 97 20.41 -13.62 48.04
C LYS A 97 20.01 -14.76 49.03
N PRO A 98 20.45 -16.05 48.96
CA PRO A 98 20.89 -16.98 47.88
C PRO A 98 19.89 -18.19 47.73
N ALA A 99 20.13 -19.38 47.13
CA ALA A 99 21.32 -20.19 46.74
C ALA A 99 20.96 -21.18 45.57
N GLU A 100 21.85 -21.57 44.63
CA GLU A 100 22.78 -22.77 44.59
C GLU A 100 22.08 -24.15 44.42
N THR A 101 22.57 -25.19 43.71
CA THR A 101 23.71 -25.50 42.78
C THR A 101 23.23 -26.62 41.79
N GLU A 102 23.95 -27.42 40.94
CA GLU A 102 25.36 -27.74 40.55
C GLU A 102 25.31 -28.38 39.12
N PHE A 103 26.05 -27.94 38.08
CA PHE A 103 27.40 -28.33 37.59
C PHE A 103 27.63 -29.73 36.89
N VAL A 104 27.47 -29.74 35.55
CA VAL A 104 28.33 -30.40 34.49
C VAL A 104 28.35 -31.98 34.32
N PRO A 105 29.18 -32.67 33.45
CA PRO A 105 28.63 -33.58 32.41
C PRO A 105 29.24 -35.03 32.32
N THR A 106 28.86 -35.84 31.32
CA THR A 106 29.68 -36.89 30.63
C THR A 106 28.94 -37.50 29.41
N ALA A 107 29.63 -38.15 28.46
CA ALA A 107 29.08 -38.70 27.21
C ALA A 107 29.54 -40.15 26.86
N ARG A 108 28.78 -40.87 26.02
CA ARG A 108 29.13 -42.00 25.10
C ARG A 108 27.91 -42.34 24.22
N THR A 109 27.96 -42.47 22.87
CA THR A 109 28.32 -43.65 22.02
C THR A 109 27.60 -44.97 22.39
N THR A 110 27.11 -45.83 21.46
CA THR A 110 27.53 -46.12 20.06
C THR A 110 26.46 -46.91 19.23
N GLN A 111 26.55 -46.86 17.87
CA GLN A 111 26.17 -47.93 16.87
C GLN A 111 24.67 -48.26 16.62
N SER A 112 24.22 -48.72 15.42
CA SER A 112 24.89 -48.96 14.10
C SER A 112 23.89 -49.13 12.94
N ALA A 113 24.34 -48.88 11.69
CA ALA A 113 23.85 -49.39 10.38
C ALA A 113 22.39 -49.04 9.94
N ASP A 114 22.04 -48.83 8.66
CA ASP A 114 22.78 -48.68 7.37
C ASP A 114 21.78 -48.04 6.34
N MET A 115 22.04 -47.74 5.04
CA MET A 115 23.10 -48.04 4.06
C MET A 115 23.26 -46.87 3.04
N MET A 116 24.30 -46.93 2.18
CA MET A 116 24.57 -46.07 0.99
C MET A 116 23.94 -46.64 -0.31
N PRO A 117 24.03 -46.06 -1.55
CA PRO A 117 24.98 -45.03 -2.04
C PRO A 117 24.42 -43.89 -2.93
N HIS A 118 25.31 -42.97 -3.31
CA HIS A 118 25.11 -41.87 -4.27
C HIS A 118 25.96 -42.01 -5.56
N THR A 119 25.77 -41.05 -6.49
CA THR A 119 26.60 -40.67 -7.66
C THR A 119 26.37 -41.44 -8.98
N PRO A 120 26.72 -40.87 -10.15
CA PRO A 120 27.02 -39.45 -10.48
C PRO A 120 26.12 -38.85 -11.58
N ALA A 121 26.22 -37.54 -11.81
CA ALA A 121 25.78 -36.88 -13.04
C ALA A 121 27.01 -36.43 -13.85
N ALA A 122 26.95 -36.53 -15.19
CA ALA A 122 28.15 -36.47 -16.05
C ALA A 122 28.34 -35.14 -16.79
N SER A 123 29.59 -34.84 -17.15
CA SER A 123 30.00 -33.69 -17.97
C SER A 123 30.78 -34.15 -19.21
N HIS A 124 30.29 -33.78 -20.40
CA HIS A 124 30.83 -34.09 -21.73
C HIS A 124 30.41 -32.96 -22.70
N GLN A 125 31.13 -32.61 -23.77
CA GLN A 125 32.46 -33.00 -24.29
C GLN A 125 32.91 -31.96 -25.34
N PHE A 126 34.20 -31.94 -25.68
CA PHE A 126 34.82 -31.82 -27.02
C PHE A 126 36.32 -31.47 -26.79
N ALA A 127 37.27 -32.40 -26.91
CA ALA A 127 37.87 -32.97 -28.13
C ALA A 127 38.94 -32.02 -28.77
N ASN A 128 40.13 -32.47 -29.17
CA ASN A 128 40.69 -33.84 -29.18
C ASN A 128 42.25 -33.89 -29.27
N THR A 129 42.83 -35.07 -28.97
CA THR A 129 44.06 -35.73 -29.52
C THR A 129 45.04 -34.95 -30.42
N THR A 130 46.37 -35.15 -30.47
CA THR A 130 47.38 -36.06 -29.85
C THR A 130 48.76 -35.55 -30.39
N ASP A 131 49.92 -35.63 -29.72
CA ASP A 131 50.79 -36.81 -29.63
C ASP A 131 52.01 -36.64 -28.66
N SER A 132 52.71 -37.74 -28.42
CA SER A 132 54.02 -37.89 -27.74
C SER A 132 55.15 -38.11 -28.77
N PRO A 133 56.47 -38.18 -28.43
CA PRO A 133 57.04 -38.64 -27.16
C PRO A 133 58.29 -37.87 -26.64
N LEU A 134 58.88 -38.39 -25.55
CA LEU A 134 60.17 -37.95 -25.00
C LEU A 134 61.32 -38.19 -25.98
N THR A 135 62.28 -37.26 -26.04
CA THR A 135 63.71 -37.57 -26.28
C THR A 135 64.59 -36.48 -25.65
N ASN A 136 65.25 -36.82 -24.54
CA ASN A 136 66.54 -36.22 -24.16
C ASN A 136 67.66 -37.07 -24.81
N PRO A 137 68.90 -36.57 -25.01
CA PRO A 137 69.48 -35.36 -24.42
C PRO A 137 70.25 -34.43 -25.40
N HIS A 138 70.73 -33.28 -24.90
CA HIS A 138 72.17 -32.97 -25.04
C HIS A 138 72.66 -32.10 -23.87
N LEU A 139 73.81 -32.46 -23.31
CA LEU A 139 74.60 -31.59 -22.43
C LEU A 139 75.63 -30.87 -23.30
N ALA A 140 75.63 -29.55 -23.35
CA ALA A 140 76.67 -28.75 -24.00
C ALA A 140 76.89 -27.49 -23.14
N ALA A 141 78.15 -27.25 -22.77
CA ALA A 141 78.56 -26.12 -21.93
C ALA A 141 79.15 -24.98 -22.76
N LEU A 142 79.24 -23.82 -22.11
CA LEU A 142 80.16 -22.67 -22.23
C LEU A 142 79.36 -21.49 -21.65
N ASP A 143 79.69 -21.00 -20.45
CA ASP A 143 80.80 -20.06 -20.16
C ASP A 143 80.53 -18.67 -20.76
N ASP A 144 80.02 -17.74 -19.95
CA ASP A 144 80.55 -16.36 -19.81
C ASP A 144 80.07 -15.72 -18.49
N ASP A 145 80.70 -14.63 -18.06
CA ASP A 145 80.48 -13.96 -16.77
C ASP A 145 79.18 -13.11 -16.72
N GLY A 146 78.53 -13.05 -15.54
CA GLY A 146 77.42 -12.10 -15.28
C GLY A 146 76.56 -12.41 -14.05
N GLU A 147 76.93 -11.89 -12.86
CA GLU A 147 76.03 -11.86 -11.69
C GLU A 147 75.03 -10.68 -11.75
N ASP A 148 74.26 -10.59 -12.84
CA ASP A 148 73.19 -9.61 -12.99
C ASP A 148 71.82 -10.24 -12.69
N ASP A 149 71.38 -10.05 -11.45
CA ASP A 149 69.97 -10.08 -11.00
C ASP A 149 69.07 -11.27 -11.39
N LEU A 150 69.31 -12.42 -10.74
CA LEU A 150 68.26 -13.43 -10.52
C LEU A 150 66.99 -12.84 -9.89
N PHE A 151 67.14 -11.76 -9.09
CA PHE A 151 66.03 -11.06 -8.45
C PHE A 151 65.21 -10.21 -9.43
N SER A 152 65.85 -9.50 -10.36
CA SER A 152 65.15 -8.73 -11.41
C SER A 152 64.50 -9.63 -12.46
N SER A 153 65.08 -10.82 -12.73
CA SER A 153 64.38 -11.87 -13.49
C SER A 153 63.09 -12.32 -12.80
N LEU A 154 63.08 -12.46 -11.47
CA LEU A 154 61.89 -12.87 -10.71
C LEU A 154 60.86 -11.73 -10.64
N ALA A 155 61.31 -10.49 -10.42
CA ALA A 155 60.45 -9.30 -10.39
C ALA A 155 59.79 -9.03 -11.75
N SER A 156 60.55 -9.13 -12.85
CA SER A 156 59.98 -9.00 -14.21
C SER A 156 58.99 -10.14 -14.52
N ALA A 157 59.22 -11.35 -14.01
CA ALA A 157 58.28 -12.45 -14.15
C ALA A 157 56.98 -12.21 -13.36
N THR A 158 57.04 -11.67 -12.13
CA THR A 158 55.82 -11.36 -11.35
C THR A 158 55.06 -10.15 -11.90
N GLU A 159 55.76 -9.09 -12.33
CA GLU A 159 55.17 -7.92 -13.00
C GLU A 159 54.45 -8.33 -14.30
N LYS A 160 55.03 -9.27 -15.06
CA LYS A 160 54.43 -9.81 -16.29
C LYS A 160 53.31 -10.85 -16.06
N LEU A 161 53.10 -11.28 -14.82
CA LEU A 161 52.03 -12.22 -14.43
C LEU A 161 50.85 -11.55 -13.71
N MET A 162 51.03 -10.33 -13.19
CA MET A 162 49.94 -9.54 -12.61
C MET A 162 49.42 -8.52 -13.64
N PRO A 163 48.24 -8.74 -14.26
CA PRO A 163 47.64 -7.69 -15.08
C PRO A 163 47.36 -6.48 -14.21
N VAL A 164 47.71 -5.28 -14.69
CA VAL A 164 47.30 -4.03 -14.06
C VAL A 164 45.78 -3.92 -14.23
N ILE A 165 45.03 -4.33 -13.21
CA ILE A 165 43.58 -4.18 -13.18
C ILE A 165 43.30 -2.69 -13.01
N GLU A 166 42.89 -2.06 -14.09
CA GLU A 166 42.44 -0.67 -14.11
C GLU A 166 41.25 -0.52 -13.17
N THR A 167 41.39 0.29 -12.11
CA THR A 167 40.40 0.39 -11.04
C THR A 167 39.11 0.98 -11.59
N ALA A 168 38.14 0.11 -11.89
CA ALA A 168 36.84 0.52 -12.40
C ALA A 168 36.19 1.53 -11.46
N GLN A 169 35.59 2.59 -12.02
CA GLN A 169 34.79 3.51 -11.23
C GLN A 169 33.58 2.75 -10.67
N GLU A 170 33.54 2.59 -9.35
CA GLU A 170 32.35 2.05 -8.69
C GLU A 170 31.16 2.97 -8.97
N SER A 171 30.06 2.36 -9.41
CA SER A 171 28.81 3.10 -9.61
C SER A 171 28.26 3.47 -8.24
N GLU A 172 28.11 4.76 -7.94
CA GLU A 172 27.42 5.18 -6.73
C GLU A 172 26.00 4.60 -6.73
N PHE A 173 25.69 3.77 -5.74
CA PHE A 173 24.34 3.23 -5.53
C PHE A 173 23.43 4.34 -4.98
N LEU A 174 22.86 5.11 -5.90
CA LEU A 174 21.97 6.24 -5.61
C LEU A 174 20.53 5.84 -5.26
N ASP A 175 20.16 4.57 -5.48
CA ASP A 175 18.82 4.05 -5.26
C ASP A 175 18.84 2.54 -4.92
N ASN A 176 17.73 2.02 -4.41
CA ASN A 176 17.53 0.59 -4.15
C ASN A 176 17.47 -0.24 -5.45
N SER A 177 17.61 -1.56 -5.33
CA SER A 177 17.26 -2.46 -6.42
C SER A 177 15.73 -2.63 -6.49
N PRO A 178 15.10 -2.60 -7.68
CA PRO A 178 13.64 -2.70 -7.80
C PRO A 178 13.07 -4.06 -7.35
N MET A 179 13.92 -5.09 -7.22
CA MET A 179 13.55 -6.37 -6.60
C MET A 179 13.42 -6.26 -5.07
N LEU A 180 14.24 -5.42 -4.43
CA LEU A 180 14.20 -5.18 -2.98
C LEU A 180 12.98 -4.31 -2.63
N ASP A 181 12.72 -3.25 -3.39
CA ASP A 181 11.52 -2.40 -3.16
C ASP A 181 10.22 -3.19 -3.33
N GLN A 182 10.15 -4.06 -4.35
CA GLN A 182 9.00 -4.95 -4.55
C GLN A 182 8.81 -5.95 -3.39
N HIS A 183 9.90 -6.38 -2.75
CA HIS A 183 9.83 -7.26 -1.57
C HIS A 183 9.38 -6.50 -0.32
N LEU A 184 9.96 -5.33 -0.05
CA LEU A 184 9.63 -4.46 1.09
C LEU A 184 8.16 -4.01 1.05
N LEU A 185 7.65 -3.65 -0.13
CA LEU A 185 6.24 -3.30 -0.31
C LEU A 185 5.30 -4.48 -0.04
N ALA A 186 5.68 -5.69 -0.48
CA ALA A 186 4.88 -6.89 -0.25
C ALA A 186 4.83 -7.31 1.23
N GLU A 187 5.93 -7.15 1.97
CA GLU A 187 5.96 -7.38 3.42
C GLU A 187 5.10 -6.35 4.17
N ALA A 188 5.21 -5.06 3.82
CA ALA A 188 4.37 -4.00 4.40
C ALA A 188 2.87 -4.24 4.14
N ASP A 189 2.49 -4.63 2.92
CA ASP A 189 1.10 -5.00 2.59
C ASP A 189 0.62 -6.23 3.38
N GLN A 190 1.48 -7.21 3.64
CA GLN A 190 1.11 -8.37 4.46
C GLN A 190 0.87 -8.00 5.92
N ASP A 191 1.76 -7.20 6.53
CA ASP A 191 1.63 -6.75 7.92
C ASP A 191 0.43 -5.83 8.12
N GLN A 192 0.23 -4.84 7.25
CA GLN A 192 -0.90 -3.91 7.34
C GLN A 192 -2.25 -4.63 7.23
N ASN A 193 -2.36 -5.62 6.33
CA ASN A 193 -3.59 -6.37 6.08
C ASN A 193 -3.69 -7.68 6.89
N SER A 194 -2.73 -7.97 7.79
CA SER A 194 -2.64 -9.22 8.56
C SER A 194 -3.95 -9.63 9.27
N PRO A 195 -4.75 -8.73 9.89
CA PRO A 195 -6.02 -9.12 10.51
C PRO A 195 -7.11 -9.62 9.54
N LEU A 196 -7.02 -9.25 8.26
CA LEU A 196 -7.90 -9.76 7.20
C LEU A 196 -7.36 -11.06 6.61
N ASN A 197 -6.04 -11.15 6.41
CA ASN A 197 -5.37 -12.33 5.87
C ASN A 197 -5.44 -13.54 6.84
N HIS A 198 -5.46 -13.28 8.14
CA HIS A 198 -5.55 -14.29 9.20
C HIS A 198 -6.94 -14.35 9.87
N ALA A 199 -7.98 -13.81 9.22
CA ALA A 199 -9.34 -13.77 9.74
C ALA A 199 -9.93 -15.18 9.95
N GLN A 200 -10.37 -15.44 11.18
CA GLN A 200 -11.12 -16.64 11.57
C GLN A 200 -12.63 -16.35 11.63
N GLU A 201 -12.99 -15.15 12.09
CA GLU A 201 -14.37 -14.68 12.23
C GLU A 201 -14.51 -13.22 11.79
N ASN A 202 -15.74 -12.75 11.55
CA ASN A 202 -16.03 -11.37 11.18
C ASN A 202 -17.27 -10.84 11.92
N ILE A 203 -17.19 -9.64 12.49
CA ILE A 203 -18.34 -8.91 13.03
C ILE A 203 -18.91 -8.03 11.91
N ASN A 204 -20.06 -8.41 11.37
CA ASN A 204 -20.69 -7.79 10.20
C ASN A 204 -21.77 -6.78 10.61
N ILE A 205 -21.80 -5.62 9.94
CA ILE A 205 -22.85 -4.60 10.08
C ILE A 205 -23.30 -4.18 8.68
N THR A 206 -24.59 -4.34 8.39
CA THR A 206 -25.15 -4.13 7.04
C THR A 206 -25.94 -2.82 6.96
N LEU A 207 -25.74 -2.07 5.89
CA LEU A 207 -26.44 -0.82 5.57
C LEU A 207 -27.33 -1.03 4.34
N VAL A 208 -28.65 -0.90 4.49
CA VAL A 208 -29.62 -1.05 3.38
C VAL A 208 -30.50 0.19 3.24
N PRO A 209 -30.86 0.65 2.03
CA PRO A 209 -31.82 1.74 1.83
C PRO A 209 -33.16 1.47 2.54
N LYS A 210 -33.80 2.51 3.09
CA LYS A 210 -35.07 2.40 3.81
C LYS A 210 -36.26 1.97 2.95
N ASN A 211 -36.12 2.06 1.63
CA ASN A 211 -37.06 1.55 0.64
C ASN A 211 -36.41 0.37 -0.08
N SER A 212 -37.03 -0.81 -0.08
CA SER A 212 -36.47 -2.05 -0.65
C SER A 212 -36.24 -2.00 -2.16
N TYR A 213 -36.78 -1.00 -2.87
CA TYR A 213 -36.56 -0.77 -4.30
C TYR A 213 -35.47 0.26 -4.61
N ASP A 214 -34.98 0.99 -3.60
CA ASP A 214 -33.88 1.95 -3.77
C ASP A 214 -32.54 1.21 -3.81
N THR A 215 -31.55 1.78 -4.49
CA THR A 215 -30.19 1.24 -4.59
C THR A 215 -29.17 2.35 -4.44
N ILE A 216 -27.98 2.00 -3.96
CA ILE A 216 -26.85 2.89 -3.81
C ILE A 216 -26.07 2.88 -5.14
N ASP A 217 -26.13 3.98 -5.90
CA ASP A 217 -25.29 4.18 -7.09
C ASP A 217 -23.80 4.18 -6.69
N GLY A 218 -22.95 3.46 -7.42
CA GLY A 218 -21.53 3.30 -7.06
C GLY A 218 -20.69 4.59 -7.12
N LYS A 219 -21.16 5.64 -7.81
CA LYS A 219 -20.59 6.99 -7.71
C LYS A 219 -20.75 7.59 -6.31
N THR A 220 -21.86 7.30 -5.64
CA THR A 220 -22.12 7.70 -4.26
C THR A 220 -21.20 6.92 -3.31
N ILE A 221 -20.99 5.62 -3.57
CA ILE A 221 -20.00 4.81 -2.83
C ILE A 221 -18.60 5.42 -2.95
N LEU A 222 -18.17 5.79 -4.16
CA LEU A 222 -16.88 6.46 -4.40
C LEU A 222 -16.73 7.79 -3.64
N SER A 223 -17.80 8.58 -3.53
CA SER A 223 -17.80 9.79 -2.69
C SER A 223 -17.65 9.45 -1.20
N ILE A 224 -18.43 8.47 -0.72
CA ILE A 224 -18.47 8.03 0.68
C ILE A 224 -17.11 7.48 1.14
N VAL A 225 -16.48 6.59 0.37
CA VAL A 225 -15.16 6.02 0.74
C VAL A 225 -14.08 7.10 0.78
N SER A 226 -14.09 8.03 -0.17
CA SER A 226 -13.17 9.17 -0.18
C SER A 226 -13.40 10.12 1.00
N GLN A 227 -14.65 10.34 1.41
CA GLN A 227 -15.04 11.23 2.50
C GLN A 227 -14.63 10.68 3.88
N TYR A 228 -14.77 9.37 4.09
CA TYR A 228 -14.43 8.74 5.38
C TYR A 228 -13.02 8.13 5.44
N GLY A 229 -12.23 8.22 4.36
CA GLY A 229 -10.84 7.76 4.33
C GLY A 229 -10.73 6.24 4.27
N LEU A 230 -11.59 5.60 3.49
CA LEU A 230 -11.44 4.21 3.07
C LEU A 230 -10.63 4.15 1.76
N LYS A 231 -9.82 3.11 1.61
CA LYS A 231 -8.94 2.88 0.45
C LYS A 231 -9.32 1.59 -0.26
N TYR A 232 -9.28 1.57 -1.59
CA TYR A 232 -9.42 0.33 -2.35
C TYR A 232 -8.16 -0.52 -2.19
N GLY A 233 -8.28 -1.85 -2.06
CA GLY A 233 -7.13 -2.70 -1.80
C GLY A 233 -7.42 -4.21 -1.87
N ALA A 234 -6.89 -4.95 -0.89
CA ALA A 234 -6.92 -6.40 -0.81
C ALA A 234 -8.30 -7.02 -1.09
N MET A 235 -8.31 -8.11 -1.85
CA MET A 235 -9.53 -8.85 -2.22
C MET A 235 -10.62 -8.00 -2.93
N ASN A 236 -10.24 -6.89 -3.56
CA ASN A 236 -11.12 -5.96 -4.28
C ASN A 236 -12.18 -5.30 -3.38
N MET A 237 -11.80 -4.96 -2.14
CA MET A 237 -12.65 -4.32 -1.14
C MET A 237 -12.24 -2.88 -0.85
N PHE A 238 -13.04 -2.17 -0.05
CA PHE A 238 -12.64 -0.89 0.55
C PHE A 238 -12.27 -1.08 2.02
N HIS A 239 -11.19 -0.46 2.46
CA HIS A 239 -10.54 -0.70 3.75
C HIS A 239 -10.35 0.59 4.54
N ARG A 240 -10.63 0.57 5.84
CA ARG A 240 -10.24 1.62 6.77
C ARG A 240 -9.00 1.17 7.55
N TYR A 241 -7.86 1.78 7.24
CA TYR A 241 -6.62 1.65 8.02
C TYR A 241 -6.62 2.62 9.21
N GLU A 242 -5.64 2.50 10.10
CA GLU A 242 -5.46 3.40 11.25
C GLU A 242 -5.41 4.88 10.82
N ASN A 243 -4.59 5.22 9.81
CA ASN A 243 -4.51 6.57 9.25
C ASN A 243 -5.37 6.75 7.98
N LYS A 244 -5.69 7.99 7.60
CA LYS A 244 -6.59 8.32 6.45
C LYS A 244 -5.89 8.31 5.08
N ASP A 245 -4.57 8.33 5.07
CA ASP A 245 -3.72 8.14 3.90
C ASP A 245 -3.74 6.69 3.38
N GLY A 246 -3.91 5.72 4.29
CA GLY A 246 -3.82 4.27 4.04
C GLY A 246 -2.75 3.58 4.90
N SER A 247 -2.03 4.31 5.76
CA SER A 247 -0.96 3.75 6.59
C SER A 247 -1.45 3.19 7.93
N GLY A 248 -0.64 2.31 8.53
CA GLY A 248 -0.95 1.61 9.78
C GLY A 248 -1.86 0.39 9.57
N ILE A 249 -2.28 -0.24 10.67
CA ILE A 249 -3.02 -1.51 10.62
C ILE A 249 -4.43 -1.35 10.02
N LEU A 250 -4.89 -2.35 9.29
CA LEU A 250 -6.27 -2.49 8.81
C LEU A 250 -7.25 -2.66 9.98
N TRP A 251 -8.15 -1.69 10.19
CA TRP A 251 -9.18 -1.76 11.24
C TRP A 251 -10.46 -2.49 10.81
N PHE A 252 -10.97 -2.21 9.60
CA PHE A 252 -12.18 -2.86 9.08
C PHE A 252 -12.27 -2.73 7.56
N SER A 253 -13.06 -3.60 6.94
CA SER A 253 -13.29 -3.64 5.49
C SER A 253 -14.77 -3.41 5.14
N MET A 254 -15.04 -3.14 3.86
CA MET A 254 -16.37 -2.88 3.32
C MET A 254 -16.54 -3.54 1.95
N MET A 255 -17.66 -4.23 1.76
CA MET A 255 -18.12 -4.82 0.50
C MET A 255 -19.49 -4.28 0.09
N GLY A 256 -19.87 -4.53 -1.16
CA GLY A 256 -21.21 -4.22 -1.67
C GLY A 256 -22.18 -5.36 -1.38
N VAL A 257 -23.47 -5.05 -1.32
CA VAL A 257 -24.55 -6.05 -1.34
C VAL A 257 -25.32 -5.89 -2.63
N THR A 258 -25.54 -6.99 -3.34
CA THR A 258 -26.23 -7.07 -4.64
C THR A 258 -27.45 -8.00 -4.51
N GLN A 259 -28.17 -8.24 -5.61
CA GLN A 259 -29.27 -9.21 -5.63
C GLN A 259 -28.79 -10.65 -5.39
N ASP A 260 -27.56 -10.97 -5.79
CA ASP A 260 -26.92 -12.27 -5.60
C ASP A 260 -26.20 -12.41 -4.24
N GLY A 261 -26.30 -11.39 -3.37
CA GLY A 261 -25.66 -11.34 -2.06
C GLY A 261 -24.44 -10.41 -1.99
N ILE A 262 -23.55 -10.68 -1.04
CA ILE A 262 -22.34 -9.87 -0.80
C ILE A 262 -21.36 -10.04 -1.97
N ALA A 263 -20.84 -8.93 -2.50
CA ALA A 263 -19.93 -8.91 -3.63
C ALA A 263 -18.75 -7.91 -3.45
N PRO A 264 -17.56 -8.23 -3.98
CA PRO A 264 -16.45 -7.28 -4.06
C PRO A 264 -16.74 -6.17 -5.08
N PHE A 265 -15.91 -5.13 -5.08
CA PHE A 265 -16.04 -3.99 -5.99
C PHE A 265 -15.07 -4.09 -7.17
N ASP A 266 -15.57 -4.17 -8.40
CA ASP A 266 -14.77 -3.87 -9.60
C ASP A 266 -14.71 -2.34 -9.78
N LEU A 267 -13.53 -1.75 -9.59
CA LEU A 267 -13.31 -0.31 -9.67
C LEU A 267 -13.60 0.28 -11.08
N ASN A 268 -13.51 -0.53 -12.14
CA ASN A 268 -13.80 -0.09 -13.51
C ASN A 268 -15.30 0.07 -13.74
N LEU A 269 -16.10 -0.85 -13.19
CA LEU A 269 -17.56 -0.88 -13.32
C LEU A 269 -18.26 -0.03 -12.25
N LEU A 270 -17.65 0.14 -11.07
CA LEU A 270 -18.21 0.85 -9.91
C LEU A 270 -18.83 2.22 -10.23
N PRO A 271 -18.30 3.09 -11.11
CA PRO A 271 -18.96 4.34 -11.51
C PRO A 271 -20.32 4.15 -12.22
N THR A 272 -20.70 2.93 -12.60
CA THR A 272 -21.96 2.56 -13.25
C THR A 272 -22.76 1.49 -12.50
N SER A 273 -22.13 0.74 -11.58
CA SER A 273 -22.77 -0.28 -10.75
C SER A 273 -23.77 0.28 -9.74
N ARG A 274 -24.66 -0.60 -9.27
CA ARG A 274 -25.65 -0.34 -8.21
C ARG A 274 -25.64 -1.46 -7.20
N PHE A 275 -25.92 -1.10 -5.94
CA PHE A 275 -25.90 -2.02 -4.82
C PHE A 275 -27.19 -1.89 -3.99
N ASN A 276 -27.75 -3.01 -3.56
CA ASN A 276 -28.87 -3.10 -2.63
C ASN A 276 -28.47 -2.74 -1.18
N GLY A 277 -27.18 -2.66 -0.89
CA GLY A 277 -26.64 -2.23 0.39
C GLY A 277 -25.11 -2.22 0.41
N LEU A 278 -24.56 -1.98 1.60
CA LEU A 278 -23.14 -2.12 1.93
C LEU A 278 -23.02 -3.01 3.16
N VAL A 279 -21.96 -3.82 3.25
CA VAL A 279 -21.61 -4.52 4.50
C VAL A 279 -20.23 -4.04 4.94
N LEU A 280 -20.15 -3.56 6.18
CA LEU A 280 -18.90 -3.20 6.85
C LEU A 280 -18.58 -4.29 7.87
N PHE A 281 -17.33 -4.74 7.93
CA PHE A 281 -16.94 -5.84 8.81
C PHE A 281 -15.57 -5.67 9.45
N LEU A 282 -15.50 -6.02 10.73
CA LEU A 282 -14.26 -6.17 11.50
C LEU A 282 -13.86 -7.64 11.50
N SER A 283 -12.71 -7.94 10.92
CA SER A 283 -12.11 -9.27 10.99
C SER A 283 -11.47 -9.53 12.36
N LEU A 284 -11.58 -10.77 12.82
CA LEU A 284 -11.06 -11.26 14.10
C LEU A 284 -10.26 -12.56 13.87
N PRO A 285 -9.16 -12.79 14.62
CA PRO A 285 -8.62 -11.94 15.67
C PRO A 285 -7.93 -10.67 15.14
N HIS A 286 -7.87 -9.61 15.97
CA HIS A 286 -7.25 -8.33 15.61
C HIS A 286 -6.67 -7.64 16.86
N PRO A 287 -5.41 -7.16 16.84
CA PRO A 287 -4.69 -6.71 18.05
C PRO A 287 -5.32 -5.51 18.77
N LYS A 288 -5.96 -4.60 18.03
CA LYS A 288 -6.68 -3.41 18.54
C LYS A 288 -8.21 -3.52 18.34
N ALA A 289 -8.79 -4.73 18.43
CA ALA A 289 -10.15 -5.01 17.91
C ALA A 289 -11.24 -4.04 18.41
N THR A 290 -11.20 -3.64 19.69
CA THR A 290 -12.16 -2.69 20.28
C THR A 290 -12.11 -1.31 19.59
N GLN A 291 -10.90 -0.85 19.22
CA GLN A 291 -10.71 0.42 18.50
C GLN A 291 -11.16 0.30 17.03
N GLY A 292 -10.94 -0.87 16.41
CA GLY A 292 -11.45 -1.19 15.08
C GLY A 292 -12.98 -1.15 15.05
N PHE A 293 -13.64 -1.82 16.00
CA PHE A 293 -15.10 -1.84 16.15
C PHE A 293 -15.68 -0.45 16.42
N ASP A 294 -15.08 0.33 17.32
CA ASP A 294 -15.56 1.68 17.63
C ASP A 294 -15.44 2.62 16.43
N THR A 295 -14.37 2.51 15.65
CA THR A 295 -14.21 3.29 14.41
C THR A 295 -15.18 2.80 13.34
N MET A 296 -15.35 1.49 13.17
CA MET A 296 -16.32 0.89 12.25
C MET A 296 -17.73 1.39 12.58
N MET A 297 -18.15 1.27 13.83
CA MET A 297 -19.45 1.77 14.28
C MET A 297 -19.59 3.29 14.06
N SER A 298 -18.54 4.08 14.32
CA SER A 298 -18.59 5.52 14.06
C SER A 298 -18.81 5.83 12.57
N VAL A 299 -18.11 5.14 11.67
CA VAL A 299 -18.28 5.29 10.21
C VAL A 299 -19.62 4.75 9.73
N VAL A 300 -20.10 3.60 10.24
CA VAL A 300 -21.44 3.06 10.00
C VAL A 300 -22.53 4.09 10.29
N ASN A 301 -22.49 4.76 11.46
CA ASN A 301 -23.49 5.78 11.80
C ASN A 301 -23.40 7.01 10.88
N LEU A 302 -22.21 7.38 10.41
CA LEU A 302 -22.01 8.50 9.49
C LEU A 302 -22.56 8.17 8.08
N ILE A 303 -22.12 7.06 7.49
CA ILE A 303 -22.62 6.58 6.18
C ILE A 303 -24.15 6.40 6.22
N SER A 304 -24.69 5.86 7.33
CA SER A 304 -26.13 5.63 7.44
C SER A 304 -26.96 6.91 7.55
N ASN A 305 -26.37 8.03 7.97
CA ASN A 305 -27.02 9.33 7.95
C ASN A 305 -26.97 9.94 6.54
N ASP A 306 -25.80 9.95 5.90
CA ASP A 306 -25.59 10.50 4.55
C ASP A 306 -26.43 9.75 3.49
N LEU A 307 -26.53 8.41 3.60
CA LEU A 307 -27.29 7.56 2.68
C LEU A 307 -28.72 7.27 3.15
N ASN A 308 -29.13 7.76 4.32
CA ASN A 308 -30.46 7.54 4.92
C ASN A 308 -30.86 6.04 5.01
N THR A 309 -29.90 5.15 5.27
CA THR A 309 -30.11 3.68 5.35
C THR A 309 -30.70 3.24 6.70
N LEU A 310 -31.17 1.99 6.76
CA LEU A 310 -31.24 1.22 8.00
C LEU A 310 -29.85 0.63 8.32
N VAL A 311 -29.57 0.44 9.61
CA VAL A 311 -28.40 -0.31 10.09
C VAL A 311 -28.90 -1.64 10.64
N LEU A 312 -28.36 -2.74 10.13
CA LEU A 312 -28.70 -4.10 10.50
C LEU A 312 -27.51 -4.83 11.12
N ASP A 313 -27.78 -5.80 11.99
CA ASP A 313 -26.78 -6.70 12.57
C ASP A 313 -26.52 -7.93 11.68
N GLU A 314 -25.75 -8.90 12.17
CA GLU A 314 -25.39 -10.12 11.44
C GLU A 314 -26.58 -11.04 11.11
N ASN A 315 -27.71 -10.91 11.81
CA ASN A 315 -28.95 -11.65 11.57
C ASN A 315 -29.85 -10.93 10.54
N ASN A 316 -29.48 -9.71 10.15
CA ASN A 316 -30.27 -8.73 9.40
C ASN A 316 -31.40 -8.07 10.24
N ASP A 317 -31.33 -8.15 11.57
CA ASP A 317 -32.24 -7.42 12.46
C ASP A 317 -31.77 -5.97 12.67
N ILE A 318 -32.68 -5.05 12.97
CA ILE A 318 -32.35 -3.62 13.13
C ILE A 318 -31.44 -3.42 14.35
N LEU A 319 -30.22 -2.89 14.11
CA LEU A 319 -29.16 -2.82 15.12
C LEU A 319 -29.53 -1.92 16.31
N THR A 320 -29.98 -2.56 17.40
CA THR A 320 -30.35 -1.89 18.64
C THR A 320 -29.12 -1.33 19.38
N ARG A 321 -29.36 -0.49 20.40
CA ARG A 321 -28.29 -0.04 21.31
C ARG A 321 -27.73 -1.20 22.14
N GLU A 322 -28.57 -2.16 22.50
CA GLU A 322 -28.21 -3.33 23.29
C GLU A 322 -27.35 -4.32 22.49
N ARG A 323 -27.79 -4.70 21.27
CA ARG A 323 -27.00 -5.58 20.37
C ARG A 323 -25.62 -4.98 20.10
N ARG A 324 -25.53 -3.66 19.89
CA ARG A 324 -24.27 -2.93 19.74
C ARG A 324 -23.35 -3.02 20.97
N GLN A 325 -23.91 -3.07 22.19
CA GLN A 325 -23.13 -3.27 23.42
C GLN A 325 -22.68 -4.73 23.57
N GLN A 326 -23.54 -5.69 23.23
CA GLN A 326 -23.20 -7.13 23.21
C GLN A 326 -22.06 -7.40 22.21
N LEU A 327 -22.16 -6.89 20.97
CA LEU A 327 -21.10 -7.01 19.96
C LEU A 327 -19.79 -6.37 20.41
N ARG A 328 -19.85 -5.22 21.11
CA ARG A 328 -18.64 -4.60 21.70
C ARG A 328 -18.01 -5.49 22.79
N ALA A 329 -18.81 -6.10 23.65
CA ALA A 329 -18.31 -7.01 24.69
C ALA A 329 -17.65 -8.25 24.08
N GLN A 330 -18.30 -8.87 23.08
CA GLN A 330 -17.74 -9.97 22.29
C GLN A 330 -16.38 -9.57 21.69
N VAL A 331 -16.28 -8.40 21.03
CA VAL A 331 -15.01 -7.88 20.49
C VAL A 331 -13.93 -7.69 21.57
N GLN A 332 -14.30 -7.29 22.78
CA GLN A 332 -13.37 -7.18 23.91
C GLN A 332 -12.86 -8.55 24.39
N GLU A 333 -13.70 -9.59 24.35
CA GLU A 333 -13.32 -10.97 24.66
C GLU A 333 -12.31 -11.52 23.63
N TYR A 334 -12.54 -11.34 22.32
CA TYR A 334 -11.55 -11.72 21.29
C TYR A 334 -10.23 -10.95 21.45
N GLN A 335 -10.27 -9.66 21.80
CA GLN A 335 -9.05 -8.89 22.03
C GLN A 335 -8.29 -9.38 23.28
N ALA A 336 -9.01 -9.75 24.35
CA ALA A 336 -8.40 -10.30 25.56
C ALA A 336 -7.81 -11.70 25.32
N ALA A 337 -8.43 -12.53 24.48
CA ALA A 337 -7.90 -13.83 24.07
C ALA A 337 -6.63 -13.67 23.22
N TYR A 338 -6.62 -12.74 22.25
CA TYR A 338 -5.44 -12.42 21.43
C TYR A 338 -4.24 -11.90 22.25
N GLN A 339 -4.48 -11.34 23.44
CA GLN A 339 -3.43 -10.87 24.34
C GLN A 339 -2.89 -11.97 25.29
N GLN A 340 -3.37 -13.22 25.17
CA GLN A 340 -3.00 -14.36 26.02
C GLN A 340 -2.37 -15.54 25.24
N GLY A 341 -2.27 -15.45 23.91
CA GLY A 341 -1.64 -16.44 23.03
C GLY A 341 -0.39 -15.89 22.35
#